data_AF-A0A7M5XNL4-F1
#
_entry.id   AF-A0A7M5XNL4-F1
#
_cell.length_a   1.000
_cell.length_b   1.000
_cell.length_c   1.000
_cell.angle_alpha   90.00
_cell.angle_beta   90.00
_cell.angle_gamma   90.00
#
_symmetry.space_group_name_H-M   'P 1'
#
loop_
_entity.id
_entity.type
_entity.pdbx_description
1 polymer ?
#
loop_
_entity_poly.entity_id
_entity_poly.type
_entity_poly.pdbx_seq_one_letter_code
_entity_poly.pdbx_strand_id
1 'polypeptide(L)'
;SDDFNTYQFVKQLECKFPRPVIIVGPMAEPICDKLVIHWSMNFARCFEVVHSTQDEMSENVDSGTYLDYKLRKGGDRYEVVTANAVKEFSQKQTKHCLLDINMDAIERIINAHLYPIIIYLKFKSGKIIKDMRDGHFIKDKLSTKEAKDLYDTYLKQEKDSKHFFNVTINAVSNLHQVCKDINDAVLEQQKKALWVNNDE
;
A
#
# COMPACT_ATOMS: atom_id res chain seq x y z
N SER A 1 -17.52 25.79 -26.63
CA SER A 1 -16.42 24.97 -27.18
C SER A 1 -16.63 23.58 -26.64
N ASP A 2 -16.92 22.65 -27.55
CA ASP A 2 -17.39 21.31 -27.24
C ASP A 2 -16.38 20.51 -26.41
N ASP A 3 -16.82 20.09 -25.21
CA ASP A 3 -16.18 19.04 -24.43
C ASP A 3 -16.32 17.73 -25.22
N PHE A 4 -15.26 17.33 -25.91
CA PHE A 4 -15.16 15.98 -26.43
C PHE A 4 -15.07 15.02 -25.24
N ASN A 5 -16.16 14.32 -24.96
CA ASN A 5 -16.13 13.04 -24.27
C ASN A 5 -15.27 12.08 -25.09
N THR A 6 -13.97 12.06 -24.81
CA THR A 6 -13.04 11.07 -25.35
C THR A 6 -13.33 9.74 -24.66
N TYR A 7 -14.16 8.93 -25.32
CA TYR A 7 -14.27 7.51 -25.01
C TYR A 7 -12.91 6.87 -25.27
N GLN A 8 -12.23 6.46 -24.20
CA GLN A 8 -10.99 5.71 -24.31
C GLN A 8 -11.30 4.23 -24.45
N PHE A 9 -10.70 3.58 -25.46
CA PHE A 9 -10.86 2.14 -25.64
C PHE A 9 -10.12 1.42 -24.51
N VAL A 10 -10.88 0.70 -23.68
CA VAL A 10 -10.35 -0.13 -22.62
C VAL A 10 -10.50 -1.62 -22.96
N LYS A 11 -9.46 -2.40 -22.69
CA LYS A 11 -9.49 -3.87 -22.75
C LYS A 11 -9.63 -4.43 -21.35
N GLN A 12 -10.45 -5.47 -21.22
CA GLN A 12 -10.50 -6.28 -20.02
C GLN A 12 -9.21 -7.09 -19.90
N LEU A 13 -8.41 -6.79 -18.89
CA LEU A 13 -7.27 -7.59 -18.48
C LEU A 13 -7.75 -8.64 -17.47
N GLU A 14 -7.64 -9.92 -17.84
CA GLU A 14 -7.76 -11.01 -16.88
C GLU A 14 -6.57 -10.96 -15.93
N CYS A 15 -6.82 -10.64 -14.65
CA CYS A 15 -5.76 -10.61 -13.66
C CYS A 15 -5.40 -12.04 -13.25
N LYS A 16 -4.48 -12.65 -14.00
CA LYS A 16 -4.04 -14.05 -13.81
C LYS A 16 -3.21 -14.24 -12.53
N PHE A 17 -2.72 -13.14 -11.95
CA PHE A 17 -1.83 -13.14 -10.79
C PHE A 17 -2.42 -12.31 -9.65
N PRO A 18 -2.11 -12.64 -8.37
CA PRO A 18 -2.50 -11.81 -7.25
C PRO A 18 -1.93 -10.40 -7.39
N ARG A 19 -2.79 -9.39 -7.28
CA ARG A 19 -2.38 -7.98 -7.39
C ARG A 19 -1.58 -7.55 -6.16
N PRO A 20 -0.61 -6.63 -6.30
CA PRO A 20 0.03 -5.98 -5.16
C PRO A 20 -0.99 -5.23 -4.31
N VAL A 21 -0.73 -5.09 -3.02
CA VAL A 21 -1.61 -4.44 -2.05
C VAL A 21 -0.85 -3.33 -1.34
N ILE A 22 -1.43 -2.14 -1.32
CA ILE A 22 -0.88 -0.95 -0.68
C ILE A 22 -1.88 -0.52 0.40
N ILE A 23 -1.43 -0.50 1.65
CA ILE A 23 -2.26 -0.09 2.79
C ILE A 23 -1.84 1.31 3.21
N VAL A 24 -2.75 2.26 3.05
CA VAL A 24 -2.53 3.67 3.33
C VAL A 24 -3.34 4.05 4.57
N GLY A 25 -2.69 4.54 5.62
CA GLY A 25 -3.40 5.04 6.80
C GLY A 25 -2.60 4.89 8.09
N PRO A 26 -3.13 5.44 9.19
CA PRO A 26 -2.57 5.18 10.52
C PRO A 26 -2.48 3.68 10.79
N MET A 27 -1.42 3.25 11.49
CA MET A 27 -1.18 1.84 11.86
C MET A 27 -0.93 0.87 10.69
N ALA A 28 -0.64 1.35 9.48
CA ALA A 28 -0.36 0.48 8.32
C ALA A 28 0.78 -0.53 8.59
N GLU A 29 1.91 -0.12 9.18
CA GLU A 29 3.04 -1.03 9.45
C GLU A 29 2.67 -2.19 10.40
N PRO A 30 2.11 -1.97 11.61
CA PRO A 30 1.61 -3.05 12.46
C PRO A 30 0.57 -3.96 11.80
N ILE A 31 -0.28 -3.40 10.93
CA ILE A 31 -1.29 -4.14 10.18
C ILE A 31 -0.61 -5.06 9.15
N CYS A 32 0.33 -4.53 8.38
CA CYS A 32 1.13 -5.31 7.42
C CYS A 32 1.87 -6.46 8.13
N ASP A 33 2.51 -6.18 9.27
CA ASP A 33 3.17 -7.22 10.07
C ASP A 33 2.20 -8.32 10.51
N LYS A 34 1.01 -7.94 10.98
CA LYS A 34 -0.01 -8.90 11.39
C LYS A 34 -0.55 -9.73 10.23
N LEU A 35 -0.78 -9.12 9.07
CA LEU A 35 -1.25 -9.81 7.86
C LEU A 35 -0.26 -10.86 7.38
N VAL A 36 1.04 -10.54 7.36
CA VAL A 36 2.09 -11.46 6.90
C VAL A 36 2.19 -12.69 7.80
N ILE A 37 1.92 -12.55 9.10
CA ILE A 37 1.98 -13.66 10.06
C ILE A 37 0.67 -14.46 10.08
N HIS A 38 -0.46 -13.78 10.30
CA HIS A 38 -1.75 -14.45 10.55
C HIS A 38 -2.58 -14.75 9.30
N TRP A 39 -2.34 -14.02 8.20
CA TRP A 39 -2.89 -14.28 6.88
C TRP A 39 -1.78 -14.65 5.90
N SER A 40 -0.79 -15.40 6.37
CA SER A 40 0.42 -15.77 5.61
C SER A 40 0.14 -16.57 4.34
N MET A 41 -1.03 -17.21 4.22
CA MET A 41 -1.46 -17.87 2.97
C MET A 41 -1.85 -16.87 1.89
N ASN A 42 -2.25 -15.65 2.26
CA ASN A 42 -2.78 -14.63 1.35
C ASN A 42 -1.78 -13.50 1.12
N PHE A 43 -0.88 -13.22 2.07
CA PHE A 43 0.01 -12.06 2.02
C PHE A 43 1.48 -12.40 2.26
N ALA A 44 2.38 -11.68 1.60
CA ALA A 44 3.77 -11.56 2.00
C ALA A 44 4.33 -10.17 1.61
N ARG A 45 5.38 -9.69 2.29
CA ARG A 45 6.06 -8.47 1.89
C ARG A 45 6.93 -8.72 0.65
N CYS A 46 7.03 -7.73 -0.23
CA CYS A 46 7.95 -7.75 -1.35
C CYS A 46 8.84 -6.52 -1.31
N PHE A 47 10.11 -6.74 -1.00
CA PHE A 47 11.17 -5.75 -1.08
C PHE A 47 12.49 -6.50 -1.21
N GLU A 48 13.49 -5.80 -1.71
CA GLU A 48 14.88 -6.26 -1.70
C GLU A 48 15.64 -5.44 -0.66
N VAL A 49 16.67 -6.03 -0.04
CA VAL A 49 17.48 -5.34 0.96
C VAL A 49 18.82 -5.01 0.35
N VAL A 50 19.15 -3.71 0.31
CA VAL A 50 20.40 -3.22 -0.27
C VAL A 50 21.16 -2.36 0.73
N HIS A 51 22.49 -2.34 0.59
CA HIS A 51 23.38 -1.43 1.30
C HIS A 51 23.88 -0.38 0.31
N SER A 52 23.65 0.90 0.60
CA SER A 52 23.82 2.01 -0.35
C SER A 52 23.64 3.35 0.39
N THR A 53 23.86 4.47 -0.27
CA THR A 53 23.66 5.82 0.28
C THR A 53 22.26 6.36 -0.02
N GLN A 54 21.84 7.40 0.71
CA GLN A 54 20.56 8.07 0.42
C GLN A 54 20.56 8.74 -0.97
N ASP A 55 21.71 9.27 -1.39
CA ASP A 55 21.86 9.91 -2.70
C ASP A 55 21.70 8.87 -3.82
N GLU A 56 22.37 7.73 -3.72
CA GLU A 56 22.20 6.61 -4.65
C GLU A 56 20.75 6.09 -4.69
N MET A 57 20.07 5.99 -3.54
CA MET A 57 18.66 5.60 -3.50
C MET A 57 17.77 6.59 -4.26
N SER A 58 18.02 7.88 -4.08
CA SER A 58 17.28 8.96 -4.74
C SER A 58 17.51 8.93 -6.27
N GLU A 59 18.77 8.79 -6.70
CA GLU A 59 19.13 8.65 -8.12
C GLU A 59 18.47 7.43 -8.79
N ASN A 60 18.34 6.32 -8.06
CA ASN A 60 17.67 5.13 -8.57
C ASN A 60 16.15 5.33 -8.71
N VAL A 61 15.51 6.13 -7.86
CA VAL A 61 14.10 6.51 -8.03
C VAL A 61 13.94 7.46 -9.22
N ASP A 62 14.82 8.46 -9.33
CA ASP A 62 14.79 9.45 -10.41
C ASP A 62 15.03 8.83 -11.80
N SER A 63 15.89 7.80 -11.87
CA SER A 63 16.12 7.03 -13.09
C SER A 63 15.03 5.99 -13.40
N GLY A 64 14.07 5.78 -12.49
CA GLY A 64 13.01 4.78 -12.62
C GLY A 64 13.46 3.35 -12.33
N THR A 65 14.69 3.15 -11.85
CA THR A 65 15.21 1.84 -11.43
C THR A 65 14.44 1.31 -10.22
N TYR A 66 14.17 2.18 -9.25
CA TYR A 66 13.35 1.87 -8.06
C TYR A 66 12.01 2.59 -8.12
N LEU A 67 10.97 1.90 -7.66
CA LEU A 67 9.65 2.48 -7.45
C LEU A 67 9.60 3.23 -6.12
N ASP A 68 10.26 2.71 -5.09
CA ASP A 68 10.39 3.36 -3.79
C ASP A 68 11.53 2.74 -2.98
N TYR A 69 11.92 3.44 -1.92
CA TYR A 69 12.84 2.93 -0.91
C TYR A 69 12.48 3.40 0.51
N LYS A 70 12.87 2.60 1.50
CA LYS A 70 12.68 2.91 2.92
C LYS A 70 13.91 2.52 3.72
N LEU A 71 14.42 3.44 4.53
CA LEU A 71 15.54 3.15 5.44
C LEU A 71 15.08 2.18 6.54
N ARG A 72 15.83 1.10 6.75
CA ARG A 72 15.53 0.12 7.80
C ARG A 72 15.90 0.68 9.18
N LYS A 73 15.16 0.20 10.19
CA LYS A 73 15.54 0.37 11.60
C LYS A 73 16.95 -0.23 11.79
N GLY A 74 17.93 0.63 12.09
CA GLY A 74 19.35 0.28 12.13
C GLY A 74 20.24 1.23 11.31
N GLY A 75 19.68 1.88 10.29
CA GLY A 75 20.29 3.02 9.61
C GLY A 75 21.35 2.70 8.55
N ASP A 76 21.60 1.43 8.23
CA ASP A 76 22.66 1.00 7.30
C ASP A 76 22.14 0.31 6.03
N ARG A 77 20.83 0.03 5.93
CA ARG A 77 20.24 -0.73 4.82
C ARG A 77 18.90 -0.14 4.41
N TYR A 78 18.59 -0.30 3.13
CA TYR A 78 17.32 0.11 2.54
C TYR A 78 16.50 -1.10 2.12
N GLU A 79 15.19 -1.01 2.34
CA GLU A 79 14.21 -1.82 1.63
C GLU A 79 13.88 -1.09 0.33
N VAL A 80 14.06 -1.76 -0.81
CA VAL A 80 13.76 -1.19 -2.14
C VAL A 80 12.68 -2.00 -2.83
N VAL A 81 11.85 -1.31 -3.60
CA VAL A 81 10.79 -1.92 -4.40
C VAL A 81 11.09 -1.68 -5.87
N THR A 82 11.24 -2.74 -6.65
CA THR A 82 11.45 -2.67 -8.10
C THR A 82 10.24 -3.25 -8.84
N ALA A 83 9.95 -2.73 -10.05
CA ALA A 83 8.86 -3.25 -10.85
C ALA A 83 9.05 -4.74 -11.19
N ASN A 84 10.30 -5.14 -11.44
CA ASN A 84 10.65 -6.52 -11.74
C ASN A 84 10.40 -7.44 -10.54
N ALA A 85 10.84 -7.07 -9.34
CA ALA A 85 10.61 -7.87 -8.13
C ALA A 85 9.11 -8.08 -7.88
N VAL A 86 8.29 -7.03 -8.03
CA VAL A 86 6.84 -7.13 -7.83
C VAL A 86 6.18 -8.03 -8.89
N LYS A 87 6.58 -7.90 -10.17
CA LYS A 87 6.07 -8.75 -11.26
C LYS A 87 6.45 -10.21 -11.04
N GLU A 88 7.72 -10.48 -10.73
CA GLU A 88 8.20 -11.82 -10.46
C GLU A 88 7.52 -12.45 -9.25
N PHE A 89 7.35 -11.69 -8.16
CA PHE A 89 6.63 -12.15 -6.98
C PHE A 89 5.21 -12.59 -7.35
N SER A 90 4.48 -11.73 -8.06
CA SER A 90 3.08 -11.97 -8.43
C SER A 90 2.94 -13.20 -9.35
N GLN A 91 3.93 -13.45 -10.21
CA GLN A 91 3.94 -14.60 -11.12
C GLN A 91 4.31 -15.92 -10.44
N LYS A 92 5.23 -15.89 -9.47
CA LYS A 92 5.76 -17.08 -8.79
C LYS A 92 4.96 -17.48 -7.55
N GLN A 93 4.31 -16.53 -6.90
CA GLN A 93 3.59 -16.73 -5.64
C GLN A 93 2.07 -16.73 -5.87
N THR A 94 1.36 -17.49 -5.05
CA THR A 94 -0.11 -17.45 -4.99
C THR A 94 -0.63 -16.38 -4.01
N LYS A 95 0.24 -15.46 -3.57
CA LYS A 95 -0.02 -14.49 -2.51
C LYS A 95 -0.02 -13.07 -3.05
N HIS A 96 -0.78 -12.20 -2.41
CA HIS A 96 -0.69 -10.76 -2.60
C HIS A 96 0.59 -10.21 -1.99
N CYS A 97 1.30 -9.45 -2.80
CA CYS A 97 2.48 -8.71 -2.38
C CYS A 97 2.06 -7.45 -1.61
N LEU A 98 2.42 -7.34 -0.33
CA LEU A 98 2.27 -6.12 0.46
C LEU A 98 3.46 -5.18 0.19
N LEU A 99 3.15 -3.98 -0.27
CA LEU A 99 4.11 -2.92 -0.55
C LEU A 99 4.05 -1.86 0.56
N ASP A 100 5.14 -1.75 1.33
CA ASP A 100 5.36 -0.71 2.35
C ASP A 100 6.04 0.48 1.66
N ILE A 101 5.24 1.27 0.95
CA ILE A 101 5.71 2.35 0.07
C ILE A 101 5.10 3.71 0.45
N ASN A 102 5.83 4.78 0.16
CA ASN A 102 5.42 6.16 0.35
C ASN A 102 4.35 6.57 -0.68
N MET A 103 3.50 7.53 -0.32
CA MET A 103 2.38 7.96 -1.18
C MET A 103 2.81 8.48 -2.56
N ASP A 104 3.97 9.13 -2.65
CA ASP A 104 4.52 9.64 -3.91
C ASP A 104 4.95 8.52 -4.87
N ALA A 105 5.18 7.30 -4.37
CA ALA A 105 5.49 6.14 -5.19
C ALA A 105 4.28 5.52 -5.88
N ILE A 106 3.06 5.87 -5.47
CA ILE A 106 1.82 5.27 -6.01
C ILE A 106 1.72 5.49 -7.53
N GLU A 107 2.01 6.70 -8.01
CA GLU A 107 1.98 7.00 -9.44
C GLU A 107 3.00 6.15 -10.22
N ARG A 108 4.23 6.02 -9.69
CA ARG A 108 5.26 5.17 -10.29
C ARG A 108 4.81 3.71 -10.40
N ILE A 109 4.14 3.19 -9.36
CA ILE A 109 3.61 1.82 -9.35
C ILE A 109 2.49 1.64 -10.39
N ILE A 110 1.59 2.63 -10.51
CA ILE A 110 0.51 2.61 -11.51
C ILE A 110 1.08 2.64 -12.92
N ASN A 111 2.02 3.56 -13.19
CA ASN A 111 2.71 3.71 -14.48
C ASN A 111 3.58 2.49 -14.85
N ALA A 112 4.04 1.73 -13.84
CA ALA A 112 4.73 0.46 -14.06
C ALA A 112 3.79 -0.71 -14.41
N HIS A 113 2.48 -0.45 -14.55
CA HIS A 113 1.43 -1.41 -14.87
C HIS A 113 1.35 -2.56 -13.86
N LEU A 114 1.52 -2.23 -12.58
CA LEU A 114 1.42 -3.19 -11.48
C LEU A 114 0.00 -3.32 -10.92
N TYR A 115 -0.90 -2.41 -11.27
CA TYR A 115 -2.32 -2.41 -10.92
C TYR A 115 -2.61 -2.77 -9.44
N PRO A 116 -2.03 -2.04 -8.47
CA PRO A 116 -2.18 -2.36 -7.06
C PRO A 116 -3.63 -2.25 -6.59
N ILE A 117 -3.96 -2.96 -5.51
CA ILE A 117 -5.15 -2.74 -4.69
C ILE A 117 -4.76 -1.76 -3.57
N ILE A 118 -5.20 -0.52 -3.70
CA ILE A 118 -4.88 0.57 -2.78
C ILE A 118 -6.03 0.73 -1.78
N ILE A 119 -5.75 0.45 -0.51
CA ILE A 119 -6.73 0.46 0.58
C ILE A 119 -6.39 1.62 1.52
N TYR A 120 -7.33 2.55 1.69
CA TYR A 120 -7.22 3.61 2.68
C TYR A 120 -7.93 3.22 3.98
N LEU A 121 -7.22 3.32 5.12
CA LEU A 121 -7.75 3.08 6.45
C LEU A 121 -8.22 4.38 7.09
N LYS A 122 -9.53 4.56 7.13
CA LYS A 122 -10.17 5.73 7.70
C LYS A 122 -10.51 5.52 9.17
N PHE A 123 -9.80 6.21 10.05
CA PHE A 123 -10.16 6.29 11.47
C PHE A 123 -11.11 7.46 11.71
N LYS A 124 -12.04 7.34 12.68
CA LYS A 124 -12.98 8.44 12.99
C LYS A 124 -12.40 9.51 13.92
N SER A 125 -11.28 9.23 14.59
CA SER A 125 -10.57 10.19 15.44
C SER A 125 -9.20 9.66 15.85
N GLY A 126 -8.32 10.56 16.30
CA GLY A 126 -7.07 10.19 16.97
C GLY A 126 -7.27 9.30 18.20
N LYS A 127 -8.41 9.39 18.89
CA LYS A 127 -8.73 8.49 20.01
C LYS A 127 -8.83 7.03 19.56
N ILE A 128 -9.45 6.74 18.41
CA ILE A 128 -9.55 5.35 17.91
C ILE A 128 -8.16 4.81 17.52
N ILE A 129 -7.34 5.65 16.89
CA ILE A 129 -5.94 5.31 16.57
C ILE A 129 -5.17 4.99 17.86
N LYS A 130 -5.29 5.86 18.87
CA LYS A 130 -4.69 5.68 20.19
C LYS A 130 -5.26 4.46 20.93
N ASP A 131 -6.51 4.11 20.77
CA ASP A 131 -7.11 2.99 21.50
C ASP A 131 -6.79 1.64 20.83
N MET A 132 -6.33 1.64 19.56
CA MET A 132 -5.83 0.42 18.91
C MET A 132 -4.55 -0.08 19.58
N ARG A 133 -4.62 -1.28 20.15
CA ARG A 133 -3.52 -1.93 20.86
C ARG A 133 -3.45 -3.40 20.47
N ASP A 134 -2.23 -3.90 20.43
CA ASP A 134 -1.93 -5.31 20.25
C ASP A 134 -0.56 -5.58 20.88
N GLY A 135 -0.50 -6.52 21.83
CA GLY A 135 0.73 -6.76 22.61
C GLY A 135 1.91 -7.28 21.80
N HIS A 136 1.67 -7.80 20.59
CA HIS A 136 2.73 -8.30 19.72
C HIS A 136 3.14 -7.26 18.66
N PHE A 137 2.15 -6.61 18.04
CA PHE A 137 2.36 -5.75 16.87
C PHE A 137 2.45 -4.24 17.20
N ILE A 138 1.92 -3.81 18.34
CA ILE A 138 1.89 -2.39 18.73
C ILE A 138 2.51 -2.24 20.12
N LYS A 139 3.84 -2.06 20.13
CA LYS A 139 4.63 -1.94 21.38
C LYS A 139 4.56 -0.53 21.96
N ASP A 140 4.64 0.48 21.11
CA ASP A 140 4.69 1.88 21.54
C ASP A 140 3.28 2.45 21.74
N LYS A 141 3.13 3.22 22.82
CA LYS A 141 1.87 3.89 23.14
C LYS A 141 1.94 5.32 22.64
N LEU A 142 1.03 5.66 21.74
CA LEU A 142 0.82 7.06 21.34
C LEU A 142 0.24 7.88 22.50
N SER A 143 0.80 9.07 22.70
CA SER A 143 0.18 10.14 23.47
C SER A 143 -1.08 10.66 22.77
N THR A 144 -1.89 11.43 23.49
CA THR A 144 -3.09 12.06 22.91
C THR A 144 -2.73 13.06 21.80
N LYS A 145 -1.60 13.78 21.96
CA LYS A 145 -1.12 14.73 20.96
C LYS A 145 -0.66 14.01 19.69
N GLU A 146 0.22 13.02 19.82
CA GLU A 146 0.71 12.24 18.66
C GLU A 146 -0.44 11.57 17.89
N ALA A 147 -1.42 11.01 18.59
CA ALA A 147 -2.55 10.37 17.93
C ALA A 147 -3.46 11.37 17.20
N LYS A 148 -3.57 12.60 17.72
CA LYS A 148 -4.29 13.70 17.04
C LYS A 148 -3.50 14.17 15.81
N ASP A 149 -2.21 14.43 15.95
CA ASP A 149 -1.36 14.90 14.86
C ASP A 149 -1.33 13.86 13.71
N LEU A 150 -1.26 12.57 14.06
CA LEU A 150 -1.35 11.46 13.11
C LEU A 150 -2.71 11.41 12.40
N TYR A 151 -3.80 11.58 13.14
CA TYR A 151 -5.15 11.66 12.55
C TYR A 151 -5.29 12.84 11.58
N ASP A 152 -4.85 14.04 11.98
CA ASP A 152 -4.96 15.25 11.17
C ASP A 152 -4.10 15.14 9.90
N THR A 153 -2.91 14.54 10.00
CA THR A 153 -2.04 14.24 8.85
C THR A 153 -2.74 13.36 7.82
N TYR A 154 -3.29 12.22 8.27
CA TYR A 154 -3.95 11.29 7.36
C TYR A 154 -5.31 11.80 6.86
N LEU A 155 -5.99 12.67 7.61
CA LEU A 155 -7.21 13.35 7.16
C LEU A 155 -6.92 14.32 6.00
N LYS A 156 -5.78 15.00 6.03
CA LYS A 156 -5.31 15.83 4.90
C LYS A 156 -4.97 14.95 3.70
N GLN A 157 -4.17 13.90 3.92
CA GLN A 157 -3.79 12.95 2.87
C GLN A 157 -5.00 12.29 2.19
N GLU A 158 -6.08 12.00 2.94
CA GLU A 158 -7.33 11.49 2.37
C GLU A 158 -7.89 12.44 1.32
N LYS A 159 -7.88 13.75 1.58
CA LYS A 159 -8.43 14.76 0.67
C LYS A 159 -7.59 14.88 -0.60
N ASP A 160 -6.27 14.87 -0.45
CA ASP A 160 -5.33 15.13 -1.54
C ASP A 160 -5.20 13.91 -2.48
N SER A 161 -5.31 12.70 -1.94
CA SER A 161 -4.99 11.46 -2.67
C SER A 161 -6.17 10.48 -2.84
N LYS A 162 -7.41 10.92 -2.57
CA LYS A 162 -8.60 10.05 -2.62
C LYS A 162 -8.75 9.27 -3.94
N HIS A 163 -8.37 9.90 -5.05
CA HIS A 163 -8.53 9.36 -6.40
C HIS A 163 -7.69 8.09 -6.66
N PHE A 164 -6.64 7.85 -5.87
CA PHE A 164 -5.87 6.60 -5.95
C PHE A 164 -6.55 5.42 -5.24
N PHE A 165 -7.43 5.66 -4.27
CA PHE A 165 -7.92 4.59 -3.41
C PHE A 165 -8.97 3.74 -4.10
N ASN A 166 -8.76 2.42 -4.12
CA ASN A 166 -9.77 1.48 -4.62
C ASN A 166 -10.83 1.15 -3.56
N VAL A 167 -10.45 1.19 -2.28
CA VAL A 167 -11.32 0.93 -1.13
C VAL A 167 -10.97 1.84 0.02
N THR A 168 -11.99 2.31 0.73
CA THR A 168 -11.83 2.93 2.05
C THR A 168 -12.47 2.04 3.11
N ILE A 169 -11.70 1.63 4.12
CA ILE A 169 -12.16 0.83 5.25
C ILE A 169 -12.28 1.75 6.48
N ASN A 170 -13.44 1.72 7.13
CA ASN A 170 -13.63 2.43 8.40
C ASN A 170 -12.97 1.62 9.54
N ALA A 171 -11.73 1.96 9.86
CA ALA A 171 -10.94 1.24 10.85
C ALA A 171 -11.47 1.49 12.27
N VAL A 172 -11.57 0.39 13.03
CA VAL A 172 -11.92 0.36 14.45
C VAL A 172 -10.67 0.13 15.30
N SER A 173 -10.74 0.34 16.62
CA SER A 173 -9.60 0.14 17.54
C SER A 173 -9.25 -1.34 17.80
N ASN A 174 -9.60 -2.25 16.87
CA ASN A 174 -9.29 -3.67 16.94
C ASN A 174 -8.44 -4.06 15.72
N LEU A 175 -7.15 -4.31 15.97
CA LEU A 175 -6.18 -4.62 14.91
C LEU A 175 -6.55 -5.89 14.13
N HIS A 176 -7.05 -6.93 14.80
CA HIS A 176 -7.43 -8.18 14.14
C HIS A 176 -8.64 -7.98 13.22
N GLN A 177 -9.64 -7.22 13.67
CA GLN A 177 -10.82 -6.92 12.85
C GLN A 177 -10.43 -6.12 11.60
N VAL A 178 -9.55 -5.12 11.74
CA VAL A 178 -9.07 -4.35 10.59
C VAL A 178 -8.31 -5.23 9.59
N CYS A 179 -7.47 -6.16 10.06
CA CYS A 179 -6.80 -7.11 9.17
C CYS A 179 -7.79 -8.02 8.43
N LYS A 180 -8.86 -8.47 9.10
CA LYS A 180 -9.93 -9.24 8.47
C LYS A 180 -10.64 -8.42 7.38
N ASP A 181 -11.01 -7.18 7.69
CA ASP A 181 -11.68 -6.29 6.74
C ASP A 181 -10.80 -6.01 5.51
N ILE A 182 -9.48 -5.87 5.71
CA ILE A 182 -8.50 -5.72 4.62
C ILE A 182 -8.47 -6.99 3.76
N ASN A 183 -8.35 -8.17 4.38
CA ASN A 183 -8.35 -9.43 3.65
C ASN A 183 -9.60 -9.58 2.77
N ASP A 184 -10.77 -9.32 3.35
CA ASP A 184 -12.04 -9.45 2.64
C ASP A 184 -12.13 -8.43 1.49
N ALA A 185 -11.68 -7.19 1.71
CA ALA A 185 -11.60 -6.18 0.67
C ALA A 185 -10.62 -6.56 -0.46
N VAL A 186 -9.45 -7.13 -0.15
CA VAL A 186 -8.48 -7.59 -1.15
C VAL A 186 -9.08 -8.70 -2.01
N LEU A 187 -9.71 -9.70 -1.39
CA LEU A 187 -10.37 -10.79 -2.11
C LEU A 187 -11.48 -10.28 -3.03
N GLU A 188 -12.24 -9.28 -2.61
CA GLU A 188 -13.29 -8.68 -3.43
C GLU A 188 -12.70 -7.86 -4.60
N GLN A 189 -11.64 -7.09 -4.36
CA GLN A 189 -10.98 -6.29 -5.38
C GLN A 189 -10.20 -7.15 -6.38
N GLN A 190 -9.69 -8.31 -5.98
CA GLN A 190 -9.01 -9.25 -6.88
C GLN A 190 -9.95 -9.83 -7.94
N LYS A 191 -11.24 -9.99 -7.63
CA LYS A 191 -12.25 -10.50 -8.59
C LYS A 191 -12.63 -9.49 -9.67
N LYS A 192 -12.33 -8.20 -9.46
CA LYS A 192 -12.73 -7.14 -10.39
C LYS A 192 -11.91 -7.20 -11.67
N ALA A 193 -12.59 -7.04 -12.79
CA ALA A 193 -11.96 -6.83 -14.08
C ALA A 193 -11.09 -5.57 -14.03
N LEU A 194 -9.84 -5.69 -14.50
CA LEU A 194 -8.98 -4.55 -14.75
C LEU A 194 -9.26 -4.05 -16.16
N TRP A 195 -9.55 -2.76 -16.30
CA TRP A 195 -9.77 -2.12 -17.58
C TRP A 195 -8.53 -1.30 -17.90
N VAL A 196 -7.79 -1.73 -18.92
CA VAL A 196 -6.52 -1.10 -19.33
C VAL A 196 -6.73 -0.42 -20.66
N ASN A 197 -6.18 0.78 -20.83
CA ASN A 197 -6.28 1.52 -22.07
C ASN A 197 -5.51 0.78 -23.18
N ASN A 198 -6.07 0.75 -24.39
CA ASN A 198 -5.53 0.00 -25.54
C ASN A 198 -4.23 0.58 -26.13
N ASP A 199 -3.74 1.72 -25.66
CA ASP A 199 -2.68 2.47 -26.32
C ASP A 199 -1.25 2.14 -25.83
N GLU A 200 -1.03 0.95 -25.23
CA GLU A 200 0.31 0.42 -24.94
C GLU A 200 0.49 -1.06 -25.33
#